data_AF-A0A7W4ZRA5-F1
#
_entry.id   AF-A0A7W4ZRA5-F1
#
_cell.length_a   1.000
_cell.length_b   1.000
_cell.length_c   1.000
_cell.angle_alpha   90.00
_cell.angle_beta   90.00
_cell.angle_gamma   90.00
#
_symmetry.space_group_name_H-M   'P 1'
#
loop_
_entity.id
_entity.type
_entity.pdbx_description
1 polymer ?
#
loop_
_entity_poly.entity_id
_entity_poly.type
_entity_poly.pdbx_seq_one_letter_code
_entity_poly.pdbx_strand_id
1 'polypeptide(L)'
;MAALIFGLIASLAAVLSILFAARQTRELARQTNINNGISAASAVHNSLDRLHGIGGMLFENPQYIPYFYARSPVPHEEAERLRVLVLAEMFADSLDYGLLIKSLAPETDNYDCWDEYVAGMLENSPAIRAVVSQNPTWWPTLTQHFPDVTP
;
A
#
# COMPACT_ATOMS: atom_id res chain seq x y z
N MET A 1 -25.58 52.40 31.15
CA MET A 1 -24.28 52.47 30.44
C MET A 1 -23.44 51.21 30.60
N ALA A 2 -23.15 50.74 31.82
CA ALA A 2 -22.29 49.57 32.06
C ALA A 2 -22.71 48.31 31.27
N ALA A 3 -23.99 47.95 31.27
CA ALA A 3 -24.50 46.76 30.57
C ALA A 3 -24.26 46.80 29.04
N LEU A 4 -24.36 47.98 28.41
CA LEU A 4 -24.09 48.14 26.97
C LEU A 4 -22.60 47.95 26.65
N ILE A 5 -21.72 48.46 27.52
CA ILE A 5 -20.27 48.31 27.37
C ILE A 5 -19.88 46.83 27.50
N PHE A 6 -20.41 46.11 28.49
CA PHE A 6 -20.17 44.67 28.63
C PHE A 6 -20.69 43.87 27.43
N GLY A 7 -21.87 44.19 26.92
CA GLY A 7 -22.43 43.54 25.72
C GLY A 7 -21.56 43.73 24.47
N LEU A 8 -21.02 44.94 24.27
CA LEU A 8 -20.10 45.23 23.17
C LEU A 8 -18.78 44.46 23.30
N ILE A 9 -18.19 44.41 24.49
CA ILE A 9 -16.95 43.67 24.75
C ILE A 9 -17.17 42.16 24.52
N ALA A 10 -18.26 41.60 25.04
CA ALA A 10 -18.59 40.19 24.86
C ALA A 10 -18.82 39.84 23.38
N SER A 11 -19.52 40.72 22.64
CA SER A 11 -19.75 40.54 21.21
C SER A 11 -18.44 40.60 20.42
N LEU A 12 -17.57 41.55 20.73
CA LEU A 12 -16.26 41.67 20.10
C LEU A 12 -15.38 40.45 20.39
N ALA A 13 -15.37 39.98 21.64
CA ALA A 13 -14.65 38.77 22.03
C ALA A 13 -15.18 37.54 21.28
N ALA A 14 -16.50 37.38 21.16
CA ALA A 14 -17.11 36.28 20.40
C ALA A 14 -16.71 36.32 18.91
N VAL A 15 -16.74 37.50 18.28
CA VAL A 15 -16.31 37.66 16.88
C VAL A 15 -14.83 37.29 16.71
N LEU A 16 -13.96 37.77 17.61
CA LEU A 16 -12.53 37.44 17.57
C LEU A 16 -12.28 35.94 17.77
N SER A 17 -13.01 35.30 18.69
CA SER A 17 -12.93 33.85 18.91
C SER A 17 -13.35 33.05 17.67
N ILE A 18 -14.43 33.45 16.99
CA ILE A 18 -14.89 32.80 15.75
C ILE A 18 -13.85 32.97 14.63
N LEU A 19 -13.31 34.17 14.45
CA LEU A 19 -12.27 34.43 13.43
C LEU A 19 -11.00 33.61 13.71
N PHE A 20 -10.60 33.51 14.98
CA PHE A 20 -9.47 32.68 15.38
C PHE A 20 -9.74 31.20 15.13
N ALA A 21 -10.93 30.70 15.50
CA ALA A 21 -11.34 29.32 15.24
C ALA A 21 -11.35 29.01 13.74
N ALA A 22 -11.91 29.90 12.90
CA ALA A 22 -11.90 29.73 11.45
C ALA A 22 -10.49 29.66 10.87
N ARG A 23 -9.56 30.50 11.38
CA ARG A 23 -8.15 30.45 10.99
C ARG A 23 -7.50 29.13 11.43
N GLN A 24 -7.80 28.67 12.64
CA GLN A 24 -7.29 27.40 13.17
C GLN A 24 -7.79 26.22 12.33
N THR A 25 -9.08 26.17 11.98
CA THR A 25 -9.64 25.12 11.11
C THR A 25 -8.97 25.10 9.74
N ARG A 26 -8.67 26.28 9.17
CA ARG A 26 -7.98 26.37 7.87
C ARG A 26 -6.55 25.83 7.93
N GLU A 27 -5.79 26.16 8.97
CA GLU A 27 -4.43 25.65 9.13
C GLU A 27 -4.41 24.15 9.45
N LEU A 28 -5.37 23.66 10.25
CA LEU A 28 -5.56 22.22 10.48
C LEU A 28 -5.84 21.50 9.16
N ALA A 29 -6.77 21.99 8.34
CA ALA A 29 -7.05 21.40 7.03
C ALA A 29 -5.80 21.37 6.13
N ARG A 30 -4.98 22.44 6.17
CA ARG A 30 -3.72 22.49 5.43
C ARG A 30 -2.71 21.45 5.92
N GLN A 31 -2.56 21.30 7.24
CA GLN A 31 -1.68 20.29 7.83
C GLN A 31 -2.15 18.87 7.53
N THR A 32 -3.45 18.61 7.59
CA THR A 32 -4.03 17.31 7.25
C THR A 32 -3.67 16.91 5.82
N ASN A 33 -3.79 17.82 4.84
CA ASN A 33 -3.42 17.52 3.45
C ASN A 33 -1.93 17.18 3.30
N ILE A 34 -1.04 17.94 3.94
CA ILE A 34 0.41 17.64 3.91
C ILE A 34 0.70 16.28 4.55
N ASN A 35 0.09 16.01 5.70
CA ASN A 35 0.29 14.77 6.44
C ASN A 35 -0.26 13.55 5.68
N ASN A 36 -1.38 13.70 4.98
CA ASN A 36 -1.94 12.67 4.10
C ASN A 36 -0.96 12.34 2.97
N GLY A 37 -0.40 13.36 2.30
CA GLY A 37 0.61 13.15 1.27
C GLY A 37 1.87 12.45 1.78
N ILE A 38 2.38 12.82 2.96
CA ILE A 38 3.53 12.16 3.60
C ILE A 38 3.19 10.69 3.95
N SER A 39 1.98 10.44 4.44
CA SER A 39 1.52 9.09 4.79
C SER A 39 1.43 8.20 3.55
N ALA A 40 0.88 8.72 2.45
CA ALA A 40 0.82 8.02 1.17
C ALA A 40 2.22 7.71 0.63
N ALA A 41 3.13 8.70 0.61
CA ALA A 41 4.51 8.49 0.18
C ALA A 41 5.25 7.45 1.04
N SER A 42 5.05 7.50 2.37
CA SER A 42 5.60 6.50 3.29
C SER A 42 5.06 5.10 3.01
N ALA A 43 3.76 4.97 2.72
CA ALA A 43 3.15 3.68 2.40
C ALA A 43 3.73 3.08 1.10
N VAL A 44 3.88 3.89 0.05
CA VAL A 44 4.54 3.49 -1.20
C VAL A 44 5.99 3.06 -0.95
N HIS A 45 6.75 3.87 -0.19
CA HIS A 45 8.14 3.55 0.13
C HIS A 45 8.27 2.22 0.88
N ASN A 46 7.43 1.98 1.88
CA ASN A 46 7.41 0.71 2.62
C ASN A 46 7.10 -0.49 1.71
N SER A 47 6.27 -0.31 0.68
CA SER A 47 5.97 -1.38 -0.29
C SER A 47 7.18 -1.69 -1.18
N LEU A 48 7.90 -0.66 -1.61
CA LEU A 48 9.15 -0.82 -2.37
C LEU A 48 10.25 -1.47 -1.52
N ASP A 49 10.37 -1.11 -0.25
CA ASP A 49 11.36 -1.70 0.66
C ASP A 49 11.11 -3.19 0.89
N ARG A 50 9.84 -3.61 0.97
CA ARG A 50 9.50 -5.05 1.02
C ARG A 50 9.97 -5.79 -0.23
N LEU A 51 9.72 -5.23 -1.42
CA LEU A 51 10.22 -5.79 -2.67
C LEU A 51 11.75 -5.82 -2.72
N HIS A 52 12.43 -4.76 -2.28
CA HIS A 52 13.89 -4.75 -2.19
C HIS A 52 14.42 -5.81 -1.21
N GLY A 53 13.73 -6.04 -0.11
CA GLY A 53 14.04 -7.14 0.81
C GLY A 53 14.01 -8.50 0.11
N ILE A 54 12.96 -8.77 -0.66
CA ILE A 54 12.84 -9.99 -1.48
C ILE A 54 13.94 -10.03 -2.55
N GLY A 55 14.20 -8.91 -3.22
CA GLY A 55 15.30 -8.78 -4.19
C GLY A 55 16.67 -9.10 -3.59
N GLY A 56 16.93 -8.68 -2.36
CA GLY A 56 18.13 -9.03 -1.61
C GLY A 56 18.25 -10.52 -1.36
N MET A 57 17.17 -11.17 -0.90
CA MET A 57 17.15 -12.63 -0.70
C MET A 57 17.39 -13.40 -2.00
N LEU A 58 16.84 -12.93 -3.12
CA LEU A 58 17.05 -13.51 -4.44
C LEU A 58 18.47 -13.27 -4.97
N PHE A 59 19.06 -12.11 -4.67
CA PHE A 59 20.46 -11.81 -5.00
C PHE A 59 21.42 -12.77 -4.27
N GLU A 60 21.15 -13.05 -2.99
CA GLU A 60 21.91 -14.01 -2.19
C GLU A 60 21.68 -15.47 -2.63
N ASN A 61 20.51 -15.76 -3.23
CA ASN A 61 20.10 -17.10 -3.65
C ASN A 61 19.61 -17.10 -5.11
N PRO A 62 20.50 -16.86 -6.09
CA PRO A 62 20.13 -16.63 -7.48
C PRO A 62 19.45 -17.85 -8.14
N GLN A 63 19.64 -19.05 -7.59
CA GLN A 63 18.95 -20.26 -8.03
C GLN A 63 17.42 -20.17 -7.93
N TYR A 64 16.87 -19.28 -7.10
CA TYR A 64 15.42 -19.12 -6.95
C TYR A 64 14.79 -18.14 -7.95
N ILE A 65 15.60 -17.28 -8.60
CA ILE A 65 15.13 -16.26 -9.55
C ILE A 65 14.24 -16.86 -10.67
N PRO A 66 14.57 -18.01 -11.29
CA PRO A 66 13.77 -18.57 -12.38
C PRO A 66 12.31 -18.90 -12.00
N TYR A 67 12.03 -19.22 -10.73
CA TYR A 67 10.68 -19.51 -10.23
C TYR A 67 9.76 -18.28 -10.17
N PHE A 68 10.35 -17.07 -10.17
CA PHE A 68 9.62 -15.80 -10.09
C PHE A 68 9.59 -15.03 -11.40
N TYR A 69 10.64 -15.15 -12.22
CA TYR A 69 10.81 -14.31 -13.41
C TYR A 69 10.88 -15.09 -14.74
N ALA A 70 10.95 -16.43 -14.71
CA ALA A 70 11.17 -17.24 -15.91
C ALA A 70 10.16 -18.38 -16.08
N ARG A 71 8.97 -18.29 -15.46
CA ARG A 71 7.88 -19.28 -15.57
C ARG A 71 8.30 -20.71 -15.18
N SER A 72 9.34 -20.84 -14.35
CA SER A 72 9.79 -22.17 -13.92
C SER A 72 8.73 -22.77 -12.98
N PRO A 73 8.43 -24.08 -13.11
CA PRO A 73 7.43 -24.72 -12.25
C PRO A 73 7.90 -24.75 -10.81
N VAL A 74 6.95 -24.85 -9.87
CA VAL A 74 7.26 -25.03 -8.45
C VAL A 74 8.10 -26.30 -8.26
N PRO A 75 9.23 -26.25 -7.52
CA PRO A 75 10.10 -27.41 -7.38
C PRO A 75 9.41 -28.59 -6.69
N HIS A 76 9.86 -29.80 -7.02
CA HIS A 76 9.34 -31.03 -6.42
C HIS A 76 10.07 -31.44 -5.14
N GLU A 77 11.35 -31.07 -5.01
CA GLU A 77 12.16 -31.34 -3.81
C GLU A 77 11.61 -30.52 -2.65
N GLU A 78 11.34 -31.16 -1.51
CA GLU A 78 10.54 -30.56 -0.45
C GLU A 78 11.20 -29.33 0.18
N ALA A 79 12.51 -29.38 0.44
CA ALA A 79 13.22 -28.27 1.08
C ALA A 79 13.31 -27.05 0.15
N GLU A 80 13.61 -27.25 -1.12
CA GLU A 80 13.60 -26.20 -2.14
C GLU A 80 12.18 -25.65 -2.36
N ARG A 81 11.18 -26.53 -2.46
CA ARG A 81 9.78 -26.15 -2.60
C ARG A 81 9.32 -25.24 -1.48
N LEU A 82 9.63 -25.58 -0.23
CA LEU A 82 9.26 -24.75 0.92
C LEU A 82 9.89 -23.35 0.83
N ARG A 83 11.16 -23.24 0.44
CA ARG A 83 11.84 -21.94 0.28
C ARG A 83 11.20 -21.09 -0.82
N VAL A 84 10.88 -21.71 -1.95
CA VAL A 84 10.23 -21.02 -3.07
C VAL A 84 8.81 -20.58 -2.70
N LEU A 85 8.03 -21.41 -2.00
CA LEU A 85 6.68 -21.05 -1.58
C LEU A 85 6.69 -19.94 -0.52
N VAL A 86 7.62 -19.94 0.43
CA VAL A 86 7.76 -18.83 1.40
C VAL A 86 8.09 -17.52 0.70
N LEU A 87 9.03 -17.53 -0.25
CA LEU A 87 9.31 -16.33 -1.05
C LEU A 87 8.09 -15.90 -1.89
N ALA A 88 7.30 -16.86 -2.39
CA ALA A 88 6.06 -16.57 -3.11
C ALA A 88 5.00 -15.91 -2.22
N GLU A 89 4.86 -16.33 -0.96
CA GLU A 89 3.98 -15.68 0.02
C GLU A 89 4.45 -14.24 0.30
N MET A 90 5.75 -14.01 0.47
CA MET A 90 6.30 -12.66 0.67
C MET A 90 6.06 -11.75 -0.54
N PHE A 91 6.16 -12.30 -1.76
CA PHE A 91 5.76 -11.58 -2.97
C PHE A 91 4.26 -11.28 -2.95
N ALA A 92 3.41 -12.27 -2.69
CA ALA A 92 1.96 -12.08 -2.65
C ALA A 92 1.55 -10.99 -1.64
N ASP A 93 2.16 -10.96 -0.44
CA ASP A 93 1.98 -9.90 0.55
C ASP A 93 2.34 -8.52 -0.01
N SER A 94 3.48 -8.43 -0.69
CA SER A 94 3.97 -7.16 -1.24
C SER A 94 3.08 -6.66 -2.39
N LEU A 95 2.62 -7.58 -3.25
CA LEU A 95 1.75 -7.28 -4.38
C LEU A 95 0.36 -6.84 -3.91
N ASP A 96 -0.26 -7.58 -2.98
CA ASP A 96 -1.57 -7.24 -2.40
C ASP A 96 -1.53 -5.88 -1.69
N TYR A 97 -0.49 -5.65 -0.88
CA TYR A 97 -0.37 -4.41 -0.12
C TYR A 97 -0.12 -3.20 -1.03
N GLY A 98 0.65 -3.37 -2.11
CA GLY A 98 0.83 -2.32 -3.11
C GLY A 98 -0.47 -1.95 -3.82
N LEU A 99 -1.30 -2.94 -4.18
CA LEU A 99 -2.64 -2.69 -4.74
C LEU A 99 -3.55 -1.99 -3.73
N LEU A 100 -3.51 -2.40 -2.46
CA LEU A 100 -4.29 -1.79 -1.39
C LEU A 100 -3.91 -0.31 -1.22
N ILE A 101 -2.61 0.01 -1.15
CA ILE A 101 -2.14 1.38 -1.02
C ILE A 101 -2.56 2.23 -2.20
N LYS A 102 -2.42 1.72 -3.43
CA LYS A 102 -2.90 2.41 -4.64
C LYS A 102 -4.38 2.77 -4.51
N SER A 103 -5.21 1.84 -4.04
CA SER A 103 -6.65 2.08 -3.86
C SER A 103 -7.00 3.13 -2.79
N LEU A 104 -6.16 3.27 -1.75
CA LEU A 104 -6.39 4.18 -0.63
C LEU A 104 -5.77 5.57 -0.84
N ALA A 105 -4.83 5.71 -1.77
CA ALA A 105 -4.12 6.95 -2.05
C ALA A 105 -4.26 7.34 -3.54
N PRO A 106 -5.37 7.97 -3.94
CA PRO A 106 -5.61 8.40 -5.34
C PRO A 106 -4.54 9.37 -5.86
N GLU A 107 -3.84 10.03 -4.94
CA GLU A 107 -2.70 10.91 -5.25
C GLU A 107 -1.53 10.15 -5.91
N THR A 108 -1.56 8.81 -5.81
CA THR A 108 -0.62 7.88 -6.42
C THR A 108 -1.09 7.32 -7.76
N ASP A 109 -2.23 7.78 -8.32
CA ASP A 109 -2.82 7.27 -9.57
C ASP A 109 -1.84 7.24 -10.77
N ASN A 110 -0.79 8.06 -10.78
CA ASN A 110 0.25 8.02 -11.82
C ASN A 110 1.14 6.74 -11.76
N TYR A 111 0.96 5.86 -10.77
CA TYR A 111 1.67 4.57 -10.62
C TYR A 111 0.90 3.40 -11.27
N ASP A 112 0.33 3.60 -12.46
CA ASP A 112 -0.32 2.53 -13.24
C ASP A 112 0.61 1.35 -13.57
N CYS A 113 1.92 1.59 -13.57
CA CYS A 113 2.93 0.55 -13.72
C CYS A 113 2.85 -0.53 -12.63
N TRP A 114 2.20 -0.27 -11.48
CA TRP A 114 2.06 -1.28 -10.44
C TRP A 114 1.12 -2.41 -10.85
N ASP A 115 -0.02 -2.10 -11.49
CA ASP A 115 -0.96 -3.13 -11.94
C ASP A 115 -0.31 -4.01 -13.02
N GLU A 116 0.43 -3.39 -13.93
CA GLU A 116 1.23 -4.07 -14.95
C GLU A 116 2.30 -4.97 -14.32
N TYR A 117 2.98 -4.47 -13.27
CA TYR A 117 3.96 -5.26 -12.52
C TYR A 117 3.31 -6.46 -11.83
N VAL A 118 2.19 -6.27 -11.13
CA VAL A 118 1.47 -7.35 -10.45
C VAL A 118 1.00 -8.40 -11.47
N ALA A 119 0.38 -7.97 -12.56
CA ALA A 119 -0.05 -8.85 -13.64
C ALA A 119 1.14 -9.65 -14.21
N GLY A 120 2.26 -8.98 -14.48
CA GLY A 120 3.48 -9.62 -14.96
C GLY A 120 4.06 -10.62 -13.97
N MET A 121 4.06 -10.33 -12.66
CA MET A 121 4.53 -11.26 -11.64
C MET A 121 3.65 -12.51 -11.55
N LEU A 122 2.32 -12.33 -11.60
CA LEU A 122 1.38 -13.44 -11.59
C LEU A 122 1.50 -14.29 -12.87
N GLU A 123 1.68 -13.67 -14.03
CA GLU A 123 1.89 -14.39 -15.28
C GLU A 123 3.20 -15.18 -15.29
N ASN A 124 4.28 -14.60 -14.76
CA ASN A 124 5.63 -15.15 -14.86
C ASN A 124 6.04 -16.05 -13.69
N SER A 125 5.29 -16.06 -12.59
CA SER A 125 5.57 -16.89 -11.41
C SER A 125 4.43 -17.88 -11.11
N PRO A 126 4.58 -19.15 -11.55
CA PRO A 126 3.71 -20.24 -11.12
C PRO A 126 3.69 -20.41 -9.60
N ALA A 127 4.76 -20.07 -8.89
CA ALA A 127 4.84 -20.15 -7.44
C ALA A 127 3.91 -19.16 -6.75
N ILE A 128 3.88 -17.89 -7.20
CA ILE A 128 2.96 -16.88 -6.65
C ILE A 128 1.50 -17.28 -6.92
N ARG A 129 1.19 -17.70 -8.15
CA ARG A 129 -0.16 -18.20 -8.46
C ARG A 129 -0.56 -19.39 -7.60
N ALA A 130 0.36 -20.32 -7.35
CA ALA A 130 0.10 -21.50 -6.53
C ALA A 130 -0.25 -21.12 -5.09
N VAL A 131 0.46 -20.18 -4.45
CA VAL A 131 0.14 -19.80 -3.06
C VAL A 131 -1.16 -19.01 -2.97
N VAL A 132 -1.40 -18.08 -3.91
CA VAL A 132 -2.62 -17.26 -3.95
C VAL A 132 -3.86 -18.13 -4.18
N SER A 133 -3.80 -19.03 -5.16
CA SER A 133 -4.92 -19.95 -5.47
C SER A 133 -5.28 -20.89 -4.32
N GLN A 134 -4.29 -21.31 -3.53
CA GLN A 134 -4.50 -22.17 -2.37
C GLN A 134 -5.12 -21.42 -1.18
N ASN A 135 -4.89 -20.11 -1.07
CA ASN A 135 -5.35 -19.29 0.06
C ASN A 135 -6.00 -17.97 -0.41
N PRO A 136 -7.14 -18.02 -1.13
CA PRO A 136 -7.73 -16.84 -1.78
C PRO A 136 -8.17 -15.75 -0.79
N THR A 137 -8.37 -16.08 0.47
CA THR A 137 -8.78 -15.10 1.51
C THR A 137 -7.60 -14.35 2.13
N TRP A 138 -6.35 -14.77 1.90
CA TRP A 138 -5.19 -14.14 2.53
C TRP A 138 -4.75 -12.87 1.80
N TRP A 139 -4.96 -12.81 0.48
CA TRP A 139 -4.64 -11.66 -0.37
C TRP A 139 -5.90 -11.18 -1.10
N PRO A 140 -6.84 -10.53 -0.38
CA PRO A 140 -8.15 -10.19 -0.92
C PRO A 140 -8.08 -9.15 -2.04
N THR A 141 -7.15 -8.19 -1.96
CA THR A 141 -7.01 -7.12 -2.96
C THR A 141 -6.50 -7.69 -4.28
N LEU A 142 -5.54 -8.59 -4.20
CA LEU A 142 -4.95 -9.29 -5.33
C LEU A 142 -5.96 -10.24 -5.98
N THR A 143 -6.71 -10.99 -5.18
CA THR A 143 -7.78 -11.88 -5.67
C THR A 143 -8.92 -11.10 -6.33
N GLN A 144 -9.26 -9.92 -5.80
CA GLN A 144 -10.27 -9.05 -6.42
C GLN A 144 -9.81 -8.47 -7.76
N HIS A 145 -8.54 -8.09 -7.89
CA HIS A 145 -7.99 -7.55 -9.15
C HIS A 145 -7.74 -8.63 -10.20
N PHE A 146 -7.38 -9.85 -9.77
CA PHE A 146 -6.97 -10.95 -10.64
C PHE A 146 -7.74 -12.24 -10.32
N PRO A 147 -9.06 -12.30 -10.62
CA PRO A 147 -9.91 -13.43 -10.27
C PRO A 147 -9.50 -14.73 -10.98
N ASP A 148 -8.83 -14.64 -12.13
CA ASP A 148 -8.36 -15.81 -12.91
C ASP A 148 -7.13 -16.52 -12.29
N VAL A 149 -6.58 -15.96 -11.21
CA VAL A 149 -5.48 -16.59 -10.45
C VAL A 149 -6.02 -17.57 -9.41
N THR A 150 -7.30 -17.47 -9.04
CA THR A 150 -8.02 -18.46 -8.23
C THR A 150 -8.39 -19.71 -9.05
N PRO A 151 -8.54 -20.90 -8.43
CA PRO A 151 -8.94 -22.12 -9.14
C PRO A 151 -10.28 -22.01 -9.88
#